data_AF-A0A7K1C277-F1
#
_entry.id   AF-A0A7K1C277-F1
#
_cell.length_a   1.000
_cell.length_b   1.000
_cell.length_c   1.000
_cell.angle_alpha   90.00
_cell.angle_beta   90.00
_cell.angle_gamma   90.00
#
_symmetry.space_group_name_H-M   'P 1'
#
loop_
_entity.id
_entity.type
_entity.pdbx_description
1 polymer ?
#
loop_
_entity_poly.entity_id
_entity_poly.type
_entity_poly.pdbx_seq_one_letter_code
_entity_poly.pdbx_strand_id
1 'polypeptide(L)'
;MSNHKVVRITVTNVNDEKIGGEALDPSVPWLCTPLTHFPDYRGRAKDYAGKVGFVIVEIETDSGIIGVGSCGTANSGIKRIIEDHFAPLVIGEDPFKVELIWSKLYRSSARFGRRGVAISAISGIDIALWDIMGKALNAP
;
A
#
# COMPACT_ATOMS: atom_id res chain seq x y z
N MET A 1 -13.68 26.79 2.66
CA MET A 1 -13.61 25.31 2.69
C MET A 1 -12.76 24.92 1.51
N SER A 2 -11.56 24.39 1.71
CA SER A 2 -10.71 23.98 0.60
C SER A 2 -11.33 22.77 -0.09
N ASN A 3 -11.64 22.90 -1.38
CA ASN A 3 -12.16 21.83 -2.24
C ASN A 3 -11.02 20.89 -2.60
N HIS A 4 -10.79 19.85 -1.80
CA HIS A 4 -9.87 18.75 -2.16
C HIS A 4 -10.46 17.39 -1.80
N LYS A 5 -11.79 17.22 -1.81
CA LYS A 5 -12.39 15.96 -1.37
C LYS A 5 -11.92 14.80 -2.24
N VAL A 6 -11.66 13.65 -1.63
CA VAL A 6 -11.29 12.44 -2.36
C VAL A 6 -12.47 11.99 -3.23
N VAL A 7 -12.26 11.83 -4.53
CA VAL A 7 -13.29 11.40 -5.49
C VAL A 7 -13.03 10.01 -6.06
N ARG A 8 -11.76 9.59 -6.15
CA ARG A 8 -11.39 8.30 -6.73
C ARG A 8 -10.11 7.76 -6.10
N ILE A 9 -10.06 6.44 -5.95
CA ILE A 9 -8.87 5.70 -5.54
C ILE A 9 -8.61 4.60 -6.57
N THR A 10 -7.41 4.60 -7.15
CA THR A 10 -6.96 3.58 -8.10
C THR A 10 -5.83 2.78 -7.48
N VAL A 11 -5.87 1.46 -7.61
CA VAL A 11 -4.86 0.57 -7.03
C VAL A 11 -4.27 -0.37 -8.07
N THR A 12 -2.94 -0.33 -8.18
CA THR A 12 -2.19 -1.07 -9.19
C THR A 12 -1.17 -1.99 -8.55
N ASN A 13 -1.30 -3.30 -8.79
CA ASN A 13 -0.26 -4.26 -8.47
C ASN A 13 0.85 -4.17 -9.53
N VAL A 14 2.08 -3.95 -9.08
CA VAL A 14 3.27 -3.89 -9.93
C VAL A 14 4.09 -5.15 -9.70
N ASN A 15 4.32 -5.90 -10.79
CA ASN A 15 5.08 -7.14 -10.76
C ASN A 15 6.59 -6.85 -10.66
N ASP A 16 7.32 -7.73 -9.97
CA ASP A 16 8.77 -7.62 -9.73
C ASP A 16 9.62 -7.51 -11.01
N GLU A 17 9.16 -8.08 -12.12
CA GLU A 17 9.84 -8.00 -13.42
C GLU A 17 10.10 -6.56 -13.89
N LYS A 18 9.30 -5.59 -13.40
CA LYS A 18 9.39 -4.18 -13.79
C LYS A 18 10.25 -3.31 -12.87
N ILE A 19 10.64 -3.80 -11.68
CA ILE A 19 11.26 -2.95 -10.63
C ILE A 19 12.75 -3.26 -10.40
N GLY A 20 13.30 -4.29 -11.06
CA GLY A 20 14.73 -4.39 -11.38
C GLY A 20 15.71 -4.24 -10.20
N GLY A 21 16.09 -5.37 -9.59
CA GLY A 21 17.29 -5.42 -8.75
C GLY A 21 17.50 -6.78 -8.11
N GLU A 22 18.73 -7.31 -8.20
CA GLU A 22 19.18 -8.56 -7.55
C GLU A 22 18.95 -8.59 -6.02
N ALA A 23 18.79 -7.43 -5.38
CA ALA A 23 18.62 -7.30 -3.93
C ALA A 23 17.34 -7.95 -3.38
N LEU A 24 16.34 -8.18 -4.23
CA LEU A 24 15.08 -8.84 -3.87
C LEU A 24 14.84 -10.12 -4.69
N ASP A 25 15.81 -10.58 -5.48
CA ASP A 25 15.67 -11.85 -6.20
C ASP A 25 15.60 -12.99 -5.19
N PRO A 26 14.42 -13.59 -4.98
CA PRO A 26 14.28 -14.56 -3.93
C PRO A 26 14.65 -15.96 -4.46
N SER A 27 15.16 -16.05 -5.70
CA SER A 27 15.85 -17.22 -6.22
C SER A 27 17.31 -17.33 -5.76
N VAL A 28 17.86 -16.32 -5.06
CA VAL A 28 19.25 -16.39 -4.56
C VAL A 28 19.41 -17.48 -3.50
N PRO A 29 20.33 -18.46 -3.69
CA PRO A 29 20.39 -19.67 -2.89
C PRO A 29 20.90 -19.47 -1.45
N TRP A 30 21.50 -18.31 -1.14
CA TRP A 30 22.01 -17.97 0.20
C TRP A 30 21.00 -17.21 1.07
N LEU A 31 19.81 -16.89 0.57
CA LEU A 31 18.81 -16.16 1.36
C LEU A 31 18.11 -17.10 2.35
N CYS A 32 18.42 -16.93 3.64
CA CYS A 32 17.71 -17.61 4.73
C CYS A 32 16.42 -16.86 5.07
N THR A 33 15.29 -17.58 5.08
CA THR A 33 13.97 -17.07 5.44
C THR A 33 13.38 -17.93 6.58
N PRO A 34 12.30 -17.50 7.24
CA PRO A 34 11.59 -18.36 8.20
C PRO A 34 11.18 -19.73 7.61
N LEU A 35 10.94 -19.82 6.29
CA LEU A 35 10.63 -21.09 5.61
C LEU A 35 11.84 -22.04 5.53
N THR A 36 13.08 -21.55 5.62
CA THR A 36 14.31 -22.37 5.56
C THR A 36 14.41 -23.40 6.69
N HIS A 37 13.64 -23.22 7.77
CA HIS A 37 13.51 -24.22 8.82
C HIS A 37 12.96 -25.56 8.28
N PHE A 38 12.07 -25.51 7.30
CA PHE A 38 11.48 -26.70 6.67
C PHE A 38 12.42 -27.24 5.59
N PRO A 39 12.84 -28.52 5.66
CA PRO A 39 13.78 -29.12 4.70
C PRO A 39 13.38 -28.92 3.24
N ASP A 40 12.09 -29.05 2.92
CA ASP A 40 11.54 -28.96 1.56
C ASP A 40 11.52 -27.52 0.99
N TYR A 41 11.86 -26.52 1.82
CA TYR A 41 11.88 -25.09 1.46
C TYR A 41 13.28 -24.47 1.49
N ARG A 42 14.33 -25.27 1.74
CA ARG A 42 15.72 -24.81 1.63
C ARG A 42 16.05 -24.48 0.17
N GLY A 43 16.65 -23.32 -0.09
CA GLY A 43 16.91 -22.82 -1.45
C GLY A 43 15.65 -22.33 -2.19
N ARG A 44 14.50 -22.19 -1.51
CA ARG A 44 13.23 -21.71 -2.08
C ARG A 44 12.76 -20.40 -1.44
N ALA A 45 13.67 -19.44 -1.27
CA ALA A 45 13.34 -18.16 -0.64
C ALA A 45 12.23 -17.38 -1.39
N LYS A 46 12.07 -17.60 -2.70
CA LYS A 46 10.98 -17.04 -3.53
C LYS A 46 9.58 -17.34 -3.06
N ASP A 47 9.39 -18.48 -2.41
CA ASP A 47 8.08 -18.86 -1.91
C ASP A 47 7.70 -18.08 -0.64
N TYR A 48 8.66 -17.41 0.01
CA TYR A 48 8.42 -16.54 1.16
C TYR A 48 7.89 -15.15 0.76
N ALA A 49 8.36 -14.59 -0.35
CA ALA A 49 8.05 -13.21 -0.75
C ALA A 49 6.80 -13.08 -1.65
N GLY A 50 6.38 -14.15 -2.34
CA GLY A 50 5.26 -14.09 -3.29
C GLY A 50 5.66 -13.52 -4.66
N LYS A 51 4.67 -13.22 -5.51
CA LYS A 51 4.87 -12.80 -6.93
C LYS A 51 4.71 -11.30 -7.20
N VAL A 52 4.16 -10.52 -6.26
CA VAL A 52 3.86 -9.10 -6.48
C VAL A 52 4.93 -8.29 -5.80
N GLY A 53 5.66 -7.47 -6.53
CA GLY A 53 6.73 -6.66 -5.97
C GLY A 53 6.23 -5.50 -5.13
N PHE A 54 5.32 -4.70 -5.70
CA PHE A 54 4.83 -3.48 -5.07
C PHE A 54 3.35 -3.24 -5.42
N VAL A 55 2.68 -2.45 -4.57
CA VAL A 55 1.33 -1.96 -4.84
C VAL A 55 1.34 -0.45 -4.77
N ILE A 56 0.84 0.20 -5.83
CA ILE A 56 0.71 1.65 -5.95
C ILE A 56 -0.73 2.04 -5.72
N VAL A 57 -0.92 3.08 -4.90
CA VAL A 57 -2.20 3.70 -4.57
C VAL A 57 -2.18 5.11 -5.14
N GLU A 58 -3.15 5.43 -5.97
CA GLU A 58 -3.35 6.77 -6.50
C GLU A 58 -4.68 7.31 -5.98
N ILE A 59 -4.67 8.49 -5.37
CA ILE A 59 -5.86 9.13 -4.80
C ILE A 59 -6.08 10.44 -5.55
N GLU A 60 -7.26 10.60 -6.14
CA GLU A 60 -7.65 11.80 -6.86
C GLU A 60 -8.65 12.62 -6.03
N THR A 61 -8.46 13.94 -6.07
CA THR A 61 -9.31 14.93 -5.41
C THR A 61 -10.25 15.62 -6.39
N ASP A 62 -11.33 16.23 -5.91
CA ASP A 62 -12.27 17.04 -6.70
C ASP A 62 -11.64 18.28 -7.36
N SER A 63 -10.45 18.69 -6.91
CA SER A 63 -9.63 19.73 -7.56
C SER A 63 -8.65 19.20 -8.61
N GLY A 64 -8.68 17.88 -8.90
CA GLY A 64 -7.79 17.25 -9.89
C GLY A 64 -6.36 16.97 -9.40
N ILE A 65 -6.06 17.17 -8.11
CA ILE A 65 -4.77 16.77 -7.54
C ILE A 65 -4.77 15.25 -7.35
N ILE A 66 -3.70 14.60 -7.82
CA ILE A 66 -3.47 13.16 -7.65
C ILE A 66 -2.29 12.96 -6.72
N GLY A 67 -2.52 12.29 -5.59
CA GLY A 67 -1.48 11.79 -4.71
C GLY A 67 -1.11 10.36 -5.04
N VAL A 68 0.15 10.01 -4.81
CA VAL A 68 0.70 8.68 -5.09
C VAL A 68 1.38 8.13 -3.84
N GLY A 69 1.05 6.90 -3.48
CA GLY A 69 1.65 6.18 -2.37
C GLY A 69 2.01 4.75 -2.75
N SER A 70 3.11 4.24 -2.19
CA SER A 70 3.54 2.86 -2.37
C SER A 70 3.33 2.07 -1.09
N CYS A 71 2.93 0.80 -1.24
CA CYS A 71 2.78 -0.10 -0.13
C CYS A 71 4.07 -0.90 0.06
N GLY A 72 4.63 -0.88 1.28
CA GLY A 72 5.90 -1.55 1.60
C GLY A 72 5.83 -3.09 1.70
N THR A 73 4.71 -3.71 1.34
CA THR A 73 4.58 -5.18 1.33
C THR A 73 4.21 -5.65 -0.06
N ALA A 74 5.02 -6.58 -0.55
CA ALA A 74 4.95 -7.27 -1.83
C ALA A 74 3.78 -8.29 -1.85
N ASN A 75 2.54 -7.84 -1.62
CA ASN A 75 1.38 -8.73 -1.47
C ASN A 75 0.18 -8.25 -2.30
N SER A 76 -0.30 -9.13 -3.19
CA SER A 76 -1.45 -8.88 -4.08
C SER A 76 -2.76 -8.61 -3.33
N GLY A 77 -2.91 -9.10 -2.10
CA GLY A 77 -4.10 -8.94 -1.28
C GLY A 77 -4.35 -7.50 -0.81
N ILE A 78 -3.32 -6.64 -0.85
CA ILE A 78 -3.44 -5.21 -0.52
C ILE A 78 -4.47 -4.55 -1.42
N LYS A 79 -4.39 -4.79 -2.74
CA LYS A 79 -5.31 -4.21 -3.71
C LYS A 79 -6.76 -4.46 -3.33
N ARG A 80 -7.08 -5.71 -3.01
CA ARG A 80 -8.43 -6.12 -2.65
C ARG A 80 -8.93 -5.44 -1.37
N ILE A 81 -8.08 -5.34 -0.34
CA ILE A 81 -8.45 -4.67 0.91
C ILE A 81 -8.72 -3.17 0.68
N ILE A 82 -7.93 -2.52 -0.17
CA ILE A 82 -8.15 -1.12 -0.49
C ILE A 82 -9.45 -0.94 -1.26
N GLU A 83 -9.66 -1.70 -2.34
CA GLU A 83 -10.84 -1.58 -3.20
C GLU A 83 -12.14 -1.90 -2.45
N ASP A 84 -12.19 -3.01 -1.72
CA ASP A 84 -13.44 -3.51 -1.12
C ASP A 84 -13.77 -2.87 0.23
N HIS A 85 -12.77 -2.41 0.99
CA HIS A 85 -12.99 -2.00 2.38
C HIS A 85 -12.52 -0.59 2.70
N PHE A 86 -11.30 -0.20 2.30
CA PHE A 86 -10.77 1.11 2.69
C PHE A 86 -11.26 2.25 1.80
N ALA A 87 -11.35 2.05 0.49
CA ALA A 87 -11.78 3.10 -0.43
C ALA A 87 -13.17 3.67 -0.09
N PRO A 88 -14.20 2.86 0.26
CA PRO A 88 -15.50 3.38 0.71
C PRO A 88 -15.44 4.28 1.95
N LEU A 89 -14.41 4.13 2.80
CA LEU A 89 -14.23 4.93 4.01
C LEU A 89 -13.46 6.24 3.77
N VAL A 90 -12.78 6.36 2.62
CA VAL A 90 -11.92 7.49 2.27
C VAL A 90 -12.56 8.39 1.21
N ILE A 91 -13.36 7.84 0.29
CA ILE A 91 -14.08 8.63 -0.71
C ILE A 91 -15.00 9.64 -0.02
N GLY A 92 -14.92 10.90 -0.45
CA GLY A 92 -15.67 12.04 0.09
C GLY A 92 -15.01 12.72 1.30
N GLU A 93 -13.95 12.13 1.86
CA GLU A 93 -13.18 12.75 2.95
C GLU A 93 -12.28 13.88 2.45
N ASP A 94 -11.93 14.75 3.39
CA ASP A 94 -10.95 15.81 3.21
C ASP A 94 -9.54 15.25 3.48
N PRO A 95 -8.61 15.26 2.50
CA PRO A 95 -7.28 14.68 2.64
C PRO A 95 -6.44 15.34 3.73
N PHE A 96 -6.76 16.58 4.14
CA PHE A 96 -6.10 17.26 5.26
C PHE A 96 -6.46 16.66 6.63
N LYS A 97 -7.47 15.77 6.69
CA LYS A 97 -7.85 15.05 7.90
C LYS A 97 -7.15 13.69 8.00
N VAL A 98 -5.86 13.65 7.69
CA VAL A 98 -5.06 12.42 7.58
C VAL A 98 -5.18 11.54 8.83
N GLU A 99 -5.06 12.12 10.03
CA GLU A 99 -5.16 11.39 11.30
C GLU A 99 -6.55 10.77 11.55
N LEU A 100 -7.61 11.45 11.09
CA LEU A 100 -8.97 10.94 11.17
C LEU A 100 -9.15 9.77 10.22
N ILE A 101 -8.68 9.91 8.98
CA ILE A 101 -8.73 8.86 7.96
C ILE A 101 -7.96 7.64 8.47
N TRP A 102 -6.72 7.83 8.91
CA TRP A 102 -5.88 6.77 9.47
C TRP A 102 -6.59 6.06 10.63
N SER A 103 -7.17 6.81 11.57
CA SER A 103 -7.91 6.25 12.70
C SER A 103 -9.13 5.42 12.27
N LYS A 104 -9.87 5.86 11.24
CA LYS A 104 -11.00 5.10 10.67
C LYS A 104 -10.53 3.79 10.06
N LEU A 105 -9.46 3.81 9.27
CA LEU A 105 -8.93 2.62 8.61
C LEU A 105 -8.34 1.62 9.62
N TYR A 106 -7.58 2.10 10.61
CA TYR A 106 -6.99 1.25 11.64
C TYR A 106 -8.08 0.58 12.50
N ARG A 107 -9.09 1.35 12.93
CA ARG A 107 -10.17 0.81 13.78
C ARG A 107 -11.12 -0.11 13.01
N SER A 108 -11.44 0.21 11.76
CA SER A 108 -12.29 -0.66 10.91
C SER A 108 -11.62 -2.01 10.60
N SER A 109 -10.29 -2.03 10.50
CA SER A 109 -9.53 -3.25 10.25
C SER A 109 -9.09 -4.00 11.52
N ALA A 110 -9.42 -3.54 12.73
CA ALA A 110 -8.89 -4.08 13.98
C ALA A 110 -9.08 -5.60 14.17
N ARG A 111 -10.15 -6.18 13.57
CA ARG A 111 -10.42 -7.63 13.63
C ARG A 111 -9.44 -8.48 12.83
N PHE A 112 -8.81 -7.95 11.78
CA PHE A 112 -7.98 -8.72 10.84
C PHE A 112 -6.66 -8.04 10.44
N GLY A 113 -6.44 -6.80 10.86
CA GLY A 113 -5.50 -5.90 10.19
C GLY A 113 -4.53 -5.13 11.09
N ARG A 114 -4.36 -5.53 12.35
CA ARG A 114 -3.45 -4.83 13.29
C ARG A 114 -1.96 -4.90 12.91
N ARG A 115 -1.59 -5.72 11.91
CA ARG A 115 -0.23 -5.91 11.37
C ARG A 115 -0.31 -6.34 9.90
N GLY A 116 0.85 -6.34 9.22
CA GLY A 116 0.99 -6.93 7.88
C GLY A 116 0.17 -6.19 6.82
N VAL A 117 -0.48 -6.95 5.93
CA VAL A 117 -1.14 -6.48 4.70
C VAL A 117 -2.05 -5.26 4.92
N ALA A 118 -2.87 -5.27 5.98
CA ALA A 118 -3.80 -4.18 6.24
C ALA A 118 -3.08 -2.89 6.68
N ILE A 119 -2.04 -2.99 7.53
CA ILE A 119 -1.23 -1.82 7.90
C ILE A 119 -0.49 -1.28 6.68
N SER A 120 0.07 -2.14 5.85
CA SER A 120 0.74 -1.72 4.61
C SER A 120 -0.21 -1.02 3.63
N ALA A 121 -1.47 -1.49 3.55
CA ALA A 121 -2.51 -0.83 2.78
C ALA A 121 -2.86 0.56 3.35
N ILE A 122 -2.96 0.70 4.68
CA ILE A 122 -3.15 2.00 5.34
C ILE A 122 -1.97 2.92 5.02
N SER A 123 -0.73 2.43 5.12
CA SER A 123 0.47 3.22 4.78
C SER A 123 0.46 3.72 3.33
N GLY A 124 0.05 2.89 2.37
CA GLY A 124 -0.04 3.33 0.97
C GLY A 124 -1.05 4.47 0.76
N ILE A 125 -2.19 4.41 1.44
CA ILE A 125 -3.18 5.50 1.44
C ILE A 125 -2.61 6.75 2.14
N ASP A 126 -2.00 6.58 3.31
CA ASP A 126 -1.42 7.67 4.11
C ASP A 126 -0.37 8.47 3.33
N ILE A 127 0.56 7.77 2.68
CA ILE A 127 1.59 8.40 1.83
C ILE A 127 0.94 9.18 0.68
N ALA A 128 -0.08 8.62 0.02
CA ALA A 128 -0.79 9.31 -1.05
C ALA A 128 -1.52 10.57 -0.56
N LEU A 129 -2.08 10.56 0.66
CA LEU A 129 -2.71 11.74 1.26
C LEU A 129 -1.67 12.83 1.59
N TRP A 130 -0.49 12.44 2.11
CA TRP A 130 0.62 13.36 2.33
C TRP A 130 1.13 13.99 1.02
N ASP A 131 1.24 13.20 -0.04
CA ASP A 131 1.60 13.70 -1.37
C ASP A 131 0.56 14.68 -1.94
N ILE A 132 -0.74 14.43 -1.71
CA ILE A 132 -1.80 15.43 -2.02
C ILE A 132 -1.57 16.73 -1.26
N MET A 133 -1.30 16.66 0.04
CA MET A 133 -1.10 17.86 0.85
C MET A 133 0.12 18.66 0.40
N GLY A 134 1.24 18.00 0.11
CA GLY A 134 2.44 18.65 -0.45
C GLY A 134 2.14 19.35 -1.77
N LYS A 135 1.46 18.66 -2.70
CA LYS A 135 1.04 19.23 -3.99
C LYS A 135 0.05 20.38 -3.84
N ALA A 136 -0.95 20.26 -2.97
CA ALA A 136 -1.95 21.30 -2.72
C ALA A 136 -1.35 22.56 -2.10
N LEU A 137 -0.33 22.40 -1.24
CA LEU A 137 0.37 23.50 -0.58
C LEU A 137 1.59 24.00 -1.36
N ASN A 138 1.94 23.34 -2.48
CA ASN A 138 3.17 23.57 -3.23
C ASN A 138 4.42 23.54 -2.32
N ALA A 139 4.48 22.52 -1.46
CA ALA A 139 5.51 22.32 -0.45
C ALA A 139 6.06 20.88 -0.52
N PRO A 140 7.34 20.66 -0.18
CA PRO A 140 7.94 19.33 -0.08
C PRO A 140 7.47 18.56 1.16
#